data_AF-A0ABD6SWC1-F1
#
_entry.id   AF-A0ABD6SWC1-F1
#
_cell.length_a   1.000
_cell.length_b   1.000
_cell.length_c   1.000
_cell.angle_alpha   90.00
_cell.angle_beta   90.00
_cell.angle_gamma   90.00
#
_symmetry.space_group_name_H-M   'P 1'
#
loop_
_entity.id
_entity.type
_entity.pdbx_description
1 polymer ?
#
loop_
_entity_poly.entity_id
_entity_poly.type
_entity_poly.pdbx_seq_one_letter_code
_entity_poly.pdbx_strand_id
1 'polypeptide(L)' 'MEFQYVEQIHSGEFKVYIIDDYELGCPKRTGTYVIPGDDGFTLIDTCTSPSIRYILAGLNELKVELTQVKKYYRYTHTY' A
#
# COMPACT_ATOMS: atom_id res chain seq x y z
N MET A 1 -13.08 17.51 -2.42
CA MET A 1 -11.65 17.19 -2.58
C MET A 1 -11.59 15.67 -2.67
N GLU A 2 -11.17 15.12 -3.79
CA GLU A 2 -11.07 13.67 -3.94
C GLU A 2 -10.00 13.15 -2.98
N PHE A 3 -10.30 12.07 -2.25
CA PHE A 3 -9.32 11.42 -1.39
C PHE A 3 -8.33 10.69 -2.30
N GLN A 4 -7.08 11.13 -2.28
CA GLN A 4 -6.01 10.48 -3.03
C GLN A 4 -5.45 9.34 -2.17
N TYR A 5 -5.62 8.10 -2.63
CA TYR A 5 -5.21 6.93 -1.85
C TYR A 5 -3.72 6.67 -1.97
N VAL A 6 -3.08 7.15 -3.05
CA VAL A 6 -1.71 6.76 -3.40
C VAL A 6 -0.78 7.96 -3.51
N GLU A 7 0.40 7.84 -2.90
CA GLU A 7 1.49 8.79 -3.04
C GLU A 7 2.75 8.07 -3.53
N GLN A 8 3.41 8.58 -4.56
CA GLN A 8 4.74 8.09 -4.96
C GLN A 8 5.80 8.77 -4.08
N ILE A 9 6.46 7.99 -3.24
CA ILE A 9 7.44 8.50 -2.26
C ILE A 9 8.90 8.31 -2.71
N HIS A 10 9.14 7.52 -3.76
CA HIS A 10 10.46 7.36 -4.36
C HIS A 10 10.35 7.22 -5.88
N SER A 11 11.25 7.89 -6.61
CA SER A 11 11.29 7.94 -8.08
C SER A 11 12.70 7.69 -8.65
N GLY A 12 13.58 7.05 -7.87
CA GLY A 12 14.95 6.72 -8.28
C GLY A 12 15.02 5.47 -9.15
N GLU A 13 16.04 4.64 -8.95
CA GLU A 13 16.23 3.39 -9.71
C GLU A 13 15.06 2.42 -9.59
N PHE A 14 14.33 2.49 -8.47
CA PHE A 14 13.05 1.81 -8.31
C PHE A 14 11.98 2.80 -7.85
N LYS A 15 10.72 2.51 -8.16
CA LYS A 15 9.59 3.32 -7.69
C LYS A 15 9.07 2.75 -6.38
N VAL A 16 8.67 3.60 -5.45
CA VAL A 16 7.96 3.18 -4.25
C VAL A 16 6.71 4.04 -4.12
N TYR A 17 5.59 3.37 -3.91
CA TYR A 17 4.32 4.02 -3.62
C TYR A 17 3.88 3.67 -2.21
N ILE A 18 3.09 4.53 -1.60
CA ILE A 18 2.39 4.27 -0.35
C ILE A 18 0.89 4.44 -0.58
N ILE A 19 0.11 3.46 -0.16
CA ILE A 19 -1.35 3.51 -0.09
C ILE A 19 -1.72 3.92 1.33
N ASP A 20 -2.55 4.95 1.50
CA ASP A 20 -3.09 5.36 2.80
C ASP A 20 -4.14 4.37 3.28
N ASP A 21 -3.92 3.75 4.44
CA ASP A 21 -4.83 2.75 5.02
C ASP A 21 -5.98 3.38 5.83
N TYR A 22 -5.96 4.71 6.03
CA TYR A 22 -6.98 5.48 6.74
C TYR A 22 -7.35 4.90 8.11
N GLU A 23 -6.36 4.38 8.83
CA GLU A 23 -6.55 3.70 10.11
C GLU A 23 -7.15 4.65 11.15
N LEU A 24 -8.24 4.22 11.81
CA LEU A 24 -9.02 5.01 12.78
C LEU A 24 -9.63 6.30 12.22
N GLY A 25 -9.84 6.38 10.90
CA GLY A 25 -10.39 7.58 10.27
C GLY A 25 -9.37 8.72 10.13
N CYS A 26 -8.08 8.42 10.33
CA CYS A 26 -7.00 9.39 10.24
C CYS A 26 -6.19 9.15 8.96
N PRO A 27 -6.14 10.13 8.04
CA PRO A 27 -5.29 10.03 6.86
C PRO A 27 -3.82 10.05 7.25
N LYS A 28 -2.99 9.38 6.46
CA LYS A 28 -1.52 9.34 6.55
C LYS A 28 -0.99 8.86 7.91
N ARG A 29 -1.78 8.06 8.64
CA ARG A 29 -1.39 7.48 9.94
C ARG A 29 -0.66 6.15 9.79
N THR A 30 -1.13 5.29 8.90
CA THR A 30 -0.49 4.04 8.47
C THR A 30 -0.60 3.93 6.97
N GLY A 31 0.21 3.07 6.36
CA GLY A 31 0.09 2.80 4.94
C GLY A 31 0.66 1.47 4.53
N THR A 32 0.26 1.07 3.33
CA THR A 32 0.78 -0.10 2.65
C THR A 32 1.75 0.34 1.56
N TYR A 33 3.02 -0.03 1.69
CA TYR A 33 4.02 0.22 0.65
C TYR A 33 3.82 -0.73 -0.52
N VAL A 34 3.85 -0.19 -1.72
CA VAL A 34 3.81 -0.95 -2.98
C VAL A 34 5.18 -0.83 -3.65
N ILE A 35 5.88 -1.96 -3.74
CA ILE A 35 7.23 -2.05 -4.28
C ILE A 35 7.17 -2.91 -5.54
N PRO A 36 7.35 -2.33 -6.74
CA PRO A 36 7.53 -3.09 -7.98
C PRO A 36 8.85 -3.84 -7.95
N GLY A 37 8.85 -5.08 -8.42
CA GLY A 37 10.03 -5.87 -8.76
C GLY A 37 9.84 -6.60 -10.08
N ASP A 38 10.86 -7.35 -10.50
CA ASP A 38 10.87 -7.98 -11.83
C ASP A 38 9.72 -8.98 -12.06
N ASP A 39 9.31 -9.72 -11.02
CA ASP A 39 8.26 -10.75 -11.10
C ASP A 39 6.87 -10.30 -10.60
N GLY A 40 6.72 -9.01 -10.28
CA GLY A 40 5.46 -8.44 -9.78
C GLY A 40 5.65 -7.55 -8.55
N PHE A 41 4.58 -7.37 -7.78
CA PHE A 41 4.55 -6.40 -6.68
C PHE A 41 4.73 -7.07 -5.32
N THR A 42 5.46 -6.38 -4.45
CA THR A 42 5.53 -6.68 -3.02
C THR A 42 4.75 -5.61 -2.26
N LEU A 43 3.90 -6.06 -1.35
CA LEU A 43 3.17 -5.19 -0.42
C LEU A 43 3.74 -5.31 1.00
N ILE A 44 3.95 -4.18 1.66
CA ILE A 44 4.32 -4.11 3.08
C ILE A 44 3.29 -3.27 3.80
N ASP A 45 2.43 -3.91 4.58
CA ASP A 45 1.33 -3.31 5.35
C ASP A 45 1.77 -3.03 6.79
N THR A 46 1.63 -1.77 7.23
CA THR A 46 1.94 -1.35 8.61
C THR A 46 0.69 -1.18 9.48
N CYS A 47 -0.50 -1.40 8.94
CA CYS A 47 -1.77 -1.24 9.62
C CYS A 47 -2.07 -2.43 10.53
N THR A 48 -2.54 -2.13 11.74
CA THR A 48 -3.01 -3.16 12.69
C THR A 48 -4.48 -3.50 12.50
N SER A 49 -5.23 -2.61 11.85
CA SER A 49 -6.65 -2.77 11.55
C SER A 49 -6.93 -3.37 10.15
N PRO A 50 -8.16 -3.85 9.86
CA PRO A 50 -8.53 -4.29 8.52
C PRO A 50 -8.56 -3.15 7.48
N SER A 51 -7.43 -2.88 6.84
CA SER A 51 -7.27 -1.82 5.82
C SER A 51 -7.55 -2.27 4.37
N ILE A 52 -8.03 -3.50 4.16
CA ILE A 52 -8.12 -4.13 2.82
C ILE A 52 -8.86 -3.29 1.78
N ARG A 53 -9.90 -2.54 2.18
CA ARG A 53 -10.68 -1.68 1.26
C ARG A 53 -9.82 -0.56 0.68
N TYR A 54 -8.94 0.02 1.49
CA TYR A 54 -8.03 1.09 1.09
C TYR A 54 -6.89 0.55 0.23
N ILE A 55 -6.33 -0.61 0.60
CA ILE A 55 -5.32 -1.30 -0.20
C ILE A 55 -5.85 -1.60 -1.62
N LEU A 56 -7.07 -2.15 -1.73
CA LEU A 56 -7.67 -2.44 -3.03
C LEU A 56 -7.94 -1.17 -3.86
N ALA A 57 -8.38 -0.09 -3.22
CA ALA A 57 -8.57 1.19 -3.90
C ALA A 57 -7.24 1.76 -4.43
N GLY A 58 -6.18 1.73 -3.62
CA GLY A 58 -4.87 2.20 -4.04
C GLY A 58 -4.23 1.33 -5.13
N LEU A 59 -4.40 0.01 -5.09
CA LEU A 59 -3.97 -0.88 -6.19
C LEU A 59 -4.71 -0.56 -7.49
N ASN A 60 -6.02 -0.27 -7.42
CA ASN A 60 -6.80 0.14 -8.58
C ASN A 60 -6.31 1.47 -9.17
N GLU A 61 -6.01 2.46 -8.32
CA GLU A 61 -5.42 3.75 -8.73
C GLU A 61 -4.07 3.55 -9.43
N LEU A 62 -3.27 2.59 -8.96
CA LEU A 62 -1.99 2.19 -9.56
C LEU A 62 -2.12 1.28 -10.80
N LYS A 63 -3.34 0.85 -11.15
CA LYS A 63 -3.61 -0.14 -12.21
C LYS A 63 -2.85 -1.45 -11.99
N VAL A 64 -2.75 -1.88 -10.73
CA VAL A 64 -2.14 -3.13 -10.31
C VAL A 64 -3.23 -4.14 -10.00
N GLU A 65 -3.24 -5.25 -10.72
CA GLU A 65 -4.12 -6.37 -10.44
C GLU A 65 -3.62 -7.17 -9.24
N LEU A 66 -4.54 -7.68 -8.42
CA LEU A 66 -4.21 -8.52 -7.26
C LEU A 66 -3.35 -9.74 -7.64
N THR A 67 -3.54 -10.30 -8.84
CA THR A 67 -2.77 -11.45 -9.36
C THR A 67 -1.30 -11.13 -9.63
N GLN A 68 -0.95 -9.85 -9.70
CA GLN A 68 0.42 -9.36 -9.86
C GLN A 68 1.12 -9.18 -8.51
N VAL A 69 0.41 -9.20 -7.38
CA VAL A 69 1.00 -9.18 -6.04
C VAL A 69 1.57 -10.57 -5.73
N LYS A 70 2.90 -10.67 -5.62
CA LYS A 70 3.59 -11.94 -5.37
C LYS A 70 3.92 -12.17 -3.91
N LYS A 71 4.10 -11.08 -3.15
CA LYS A 71 4.51 -11.10 -1.76
C LYS A 71 3.69 -10.08 -0.98
N TYR A 72 3.20 -10.48 0.18
CA TYR A 72 2.50 -9.62 1.10
C TYR A 72 3.07 -9.85 2.50
N TYR A 73 3.64 -8.79 3.07
CA TYR A 73 4.16 -8.76 4.42
C TYR A 73 3.31 -7.80 5.24
N ARG A 74 2.86 -8.24 6.42
CA ARG A 74 2.24 -7.36 7.40
C ARG A 74 3.15 -7.25 8.61
N TYR A 75 3.45 -6.02 9.01
CA TYR A 75 4.14 -5.79 10.27
C TYR A 75 3.14 -5.95 11.42
N THR A 76 3.37 -6.94 12.28
CA THR A 76 2.60 -7.14 13.51
C THR A 76 3.52 -6.96 14.70
N HIS A 77 3.22 -6.00 15.57
CA HIS A 77 3.85 -5.93 16.89
C HIS A 77 2.89 -6.55 17.91
N THR A 78 3.30 -7.66 18.51
CA THR A 78 2.67 -8.22 19.71
C THR A 78 3.64 -7.97 20.86
N TYR A 79 3.20 -7.19 21.85
CA TYR A 79 3.89 -7.09 23.14
C TYR A 79 3.81 -8.41 23.90
#